data_AF-A0A7W4YD80-F1
#
_entry.id   AF-A0A7W4YD80-F1
#
_cell.length_a   1.000
_cell.length_b   1.000
_cell.length_c   1.000
_cell.angle_alpha   90.00
_cell.angle_beta   90.00
_cell.angle_gamma   90.00
#
_symmetry.space_group_name_H-M   'P 1'
#
loop_
_entity.id
_entity.type
_entity.pdbx_description
1 polymer ?
#
loop_
_entity_poly.entity_id
_entity_poly.type
_entity_poly.pdbx_seq_one_letter_code
_entity_poly.pdbx_strand_id
1 'polypeptide(L)'
;MSGQNAMVTRAIRRHVRPVLEQQGFDDFTGRKAWRRRQGGVIEVVDFQAVGAYSSFGVGCTSFSFGVCAGVWIPECEIEERTPVVLGRPNYYECTVYATLGKGLAQPGAFHPYERVTDEDRFDTWSVDDEAGNLEPVITDAVQTLTTTGFPVLDEFSSRARAYEALLTRDSTNPELGVPGITMPGTPGSPRWLQTVRRLASALGRDAEADITSAPVLQTPTS
;
A
#
# COMPACT_ATOMS: atom_id res chain seq x y z
N MET A 1 13.16 10.25 19.38
CA MET A 1 11.78 10.10 18.87
C MET A 1 10.94 11.13 19.60
N SER A 2 10.28 12.07 18.91
CA SER A 2 9.49 13.13 19.57
C SER A 2 8.30 12.54 20.33
N GLY A 3 7.83 13.24 21.37
CA GLY A 3 6.66 12.81 22.16
C GLY A 3 5.42 12.63 21.29
N GLN A 4 5.24 13.50 20.29
CA GLN A 4 4.16 13.46 19.32
C GLN A 4 4.17 12.18 18.48
N ASN A 5 5.33 11.74 17.96
CA ASN A 5 5.39 10.49 17.19
C ASN A 5 5.00 9.27 18.04
N ALA A 6 5.36 9.27 19.32
CA ALA A 6 4.93 8.23 20.26
C ALA A 6 3.41 8.30 20.53
N MET A 7 2.82 9.50 20.61
CA MET A 7 1.36 9.70 20.72
C MET A 7 0.63 9.16 19.49
N VAL A 8 1.06 9.52 18.28
CA VAL A 8 0.46 9.00 17.03
C VAL A 8 0.56 7.48 16.97
N THR A 9 1.73 6.91 17.27
CA THR A 9 1.91 5.46 17.28
C THR A 9 1.01 4.77 18.33
N ARG A 10 0.80 5.40 19.49
CA ARG A 10 -0.12 4.90 20.51
C ARG A 10 -1.58 4.96 20.04
N ALA A 11 -1.99 6.02 19.35
CA ALA A 11 -3.33 6.13 18.78
C ALA A 11 -3.57 5.09 17.68
N ILE A 12 -2.64 4.94 16.74
CA ILE A 12 -2.68 3.87 15.71
C ILE A 12 -2.87 2.51 16.40
N ARG A 13 -2.05 2.18 17.40
CA ARG A 13 -2.18 0.92 18.13
C ARG A 13 -3.53 0.77 18.83
N ARG A 14 -4.08 1.83 19.42
CA ARG A 14 -5.35 1.79 20.15
C ARG A 14 -6.54 1.55 19.24
N HIS A 15 -6.56 2.19 18.07
CA HIS A 15 -7.74 2.22 17.18
C HIS A 15 -7.63 1.23 16.02
N VAL A 16 -6.44 1.06 15.44
CA VAL A 16 -6.24 0.26 14.23
C VAL A 16 -6.03 -1.22 14.58
N ARG A 17 -5.27 -1.52 15.65
CA ARG A 17 -4.94 -2.91 16.00
C ARG A 17 -6.17 -3.79 16.21
N PRO A 18 -7.22 -3.38 16.95
CA PRO A 18 -8.41 -4.21 17.10
C PRO A 18 -9.09 -4.54 15.77
N VAL A 19 -9.09 -3.61 14.82
CA VAL A 19 -9.66 -3.80 13.48
C VAL A 19 -8.82 -4.80 12.68
N LEU A 20 -7.49 -4.68 12.74
CA LEU A 20 -6.57 -5.62 12.09
C LEU A 20 -6.66 -7.03 12.70
N GLU A 21 -6.76 -7.15 14.02
CA GLU A 21 -6.93 -8.43 14.71
C GLU A 21 -8.26 -9.11 14.32
N GLN A 22 -9.34 -8.35 14.14
CA GLN A 22 -10.60 -8.88 13.61
C GLN A 22 -10.46 -9.40 12.17
N GLN A 23 -9.57 -8.80 11.39
CA GLN A 23 -9.15 -9.31 10.10
C GLN A 23 -8.05 -10.38 10.23
N GLY A 24 -7.72 -10.91 11.41
CA GLY A 24 -6.76 -12.00 11.55
C GLY A 24 -5.30 -11.64 11.30
N PHE A 25 -4.93 -10.35 11.35
CA PHE A 25 -3.53 -9.96 11.50
C PHE A 25 -3.05 -10.36 12.90
N ASP A 26 -1.88 -10.97 12.98
CA ASP A 26 -1.34 -11.56 14.20
C ASP A 26 0.10 -11.11 14.52
N ASP A 27 0.79 -10.49 13.56
CA ASP A 27 2.15 -10.00 13.70
C ASP A 27 2.18 -8.48 13.57
N PHE A 28 2.65 -7.78 14.61
CA PHE A 28 2.58 -6.33 14.71
C PHE A 28 3.92 -5.72 15.11
N THR A 29 4.23 -4.59 14.49
CA THR A 29 5.23 -3.63 14.97
C THR A 29 4.59 -2.26 15.03
N GLY A 30 5.19 -1.31 15.78
CA GLY A 30 4.74 0.09 15.93
C GLY A 30 3.59 0.55 15.03
N ARG A 31 3.87 0.59 13.72
CA ARG A 31 2.98 1.08 12.66
C ARG A 31 2.74 0.08 11.52
N LYS A 32 3.18 -1.19 11.65
CA LYS A 32 3.01 -2.21 10.62
C LYS A 32 2.34 -3.45 11.17
N ALA A 33 1.58 -4.12 10.35
CA ALA A 33 0.98 -5.40 10.67
C ALA A 33 1.11 -6.36 9.50
N TRP A 34 1.27 -7.65 9.80
CA TRP A 34 1.28 -8.72 8.82
C TRP A 34 0.27 -9.81 9.17
N ARG A 35 -0.28 -10.41 8.11
CA ARG A 35 -1.11 -11.62 8.18
C ARG A 35 -0.57 -12.62 7.18
N ARG A 36 -0.34 -13.86 7.64
CA ARG A 36 0.10 -14.96 6.77
C ARG A 36 -1.12 -15.75 6.30
N ARG A 37 -1.22 -15.96 4.99
CA ARG A 37 -2.28 -16.76 4.36
C ARG A 37 -1.74 -18.14 3.98
N GLN A 38 -2.66 -19.03 3.61
CA GLN A 38 -2.29 -20.34 3.07
C GLN A 38 -1.48 -20.19 1.78
N GLY A 39 -0.55 -21.12 1.56
CA GLY A 39 0.37 -21.08 0.42
C GLY A 39 1.45 -19.99 0.54
N GLY A 40 1.71 -19.46 1.74
CA GLY A 40 2.85 -18.56 1.99
C GLY A 40 2.66 -17.12 1.53
N VAL A 41 1.47 -16.72 1.07
CA VAL A 41 1.14 -15.32 0.77
C VAL A 41 1.15 -14.52 2.08
N ILE A 42 1.73 -13.32 2.04
CA ILE A 42 1.81 -12.42 3.18
C ILE A 42 1.14 -11.11 2.83
N GLU A 43 0.19 -10.70 3.65
CA GLU A 43 -0.42 -9.39 3.58
C GLU A 43 0.24 -8.45 4.57
N VAL A 44 0.39 -7.19 4.20
CA VAL A 44 0.96 -6.13 5.04
C VAL A 44 0.04 -4.92 5.05
N VAL A 45 -0.08 -4.29 6.22
CA VAL A 45 -0.61 -2.94 6.37
C VAL A 45 0.48 -2.08 7.02
N ASP A 46 0.78 -0.93 6.43
CA ASP A 46 1.86 -0.04 6.86
C ASP A 46 1.34 1.40 7.00
N PHE A 47 1.40 1.93 8.23
CA PHE A 47 1.13 3.34 8.54
C PHE A 47 2.46 4.10 8.45
N GLN A 48 2.90 4.37 7.23
CA GLN A 48 4.20 4.93 6.94
C GLN A 48 4.28 6.38 7.39
N ALA A 49 5.14 6.67 8.38
CA ALA A 49 5.43 8.05 8.75
C ALA A 49 6.11 8.79 7.58
N VAL A 50 5.71 10.05 7.36
CA VAL A 50 6.33 10.92 6.36
C VAL A 50 7.82 11.13 6.67
N GLY A 51 8.17 11.26 7.96
CA GLY A 51 9.55 11.40 8.41
C GLY A 51 10.12 12.81 8.16
N ALA A 52 11.27 13.09 8.77
CA ALA A 52 11.84 14.44 8.82
C ALA A 52 12.32 14.98 7.47
N TYR A 53 12.79 14.10 6.58
CA TYR A 53 13.28 14.51 5.26
C TYR A 53 12.12 14.91 4.34
N SER A 54 11.07 14.08 4.28
CA SER A 54 9.93 14.32 3.39
C SER A 54 8.95 15.35 3.96
N SER A 55 8.91 15.57 5.27
CA SER A 55 7.98 16.51 5.89
C SER A 55 8.13 17.95 5.38
N PHE A 56 9.35 18.37 5.02
CA PHE A 56 9.59 19.68 4.43
C PHE A 56 9.01 19.81 3.02
N GLY A 57 9.22 18.79 2.17
CA GLY A 57 8.70 18.78 0.80
C GLY A 57 7.19 18.55 0.74
N VAL A 58 6.62 17.80 1.68
CA VAL A 58 5.17 17.56 1.80
C VAL A 58 4.48 18.73 2.51
N GLY A 59 5.17 19.40 3.44
CA GLY A 59 4.63 20.52 4.20
C GLY A 59 3.72 20.12 5.36
N CYS A 60 3.98 19.00 6.01
CA CYS A 60 3.22 18.52 7.17
C CYS A 60 4.18 18.10 8.29
N THR A 61 3.66 17.67 9.44
CA THR A 61 4.51 17.20 10.53
C THR A 61 5.19 15.87 10.18
N SER A 62 6.41 15.65 10.67
CA SER A 62 7.16 14.41 10.41
C SER A 62 6.51 13.12 10.93
N PHE A 63 5.50 13.24 11.81
CA PHE A 63 4.73 12.13 12.35
C PHE A 63 3.35 11.93 11.68
N SER A 64 2.98 12.82 10.75
CA SER A 64 1.96 12.57 9.73
C SER A 64 2.30 11.31 8.94
N PHE A 65 1.31 10.69 8.30
CA PHE A 65 1.50 9.37 7.72
C PHE A 65 0.65 9.11 6.48
N GLY A 66 1.17 8.25 5.60
CA GLY A 66 0.37 7.55 4.60
C GLY A 66 -0.04 6.17 5.11
N VAL A 67 -1.00 5.54 4.44
CA VAL A 67 -1.41 4.17 4.72
C VAL A 67 -1.28 3.34 3.45
N CYS A 68 -0.54 2.24 3.53
CA CYS A 68 -0.36 1.30 2.43
C CYS A 68 -0.86 -0.09 2.84
N ALA A 69 -1.49 -0.81 1.90
CA ALA A 69 -1.87 -2.20 2.05
C ALA A 69 -1.26 -3.02 0.92
N GLY A 70 -0.52 -4.08 1.22
CA GLY A 70 0.24 -4.84 0.23
C GLY A 70 0.05 -6.35 0.34
N VAL A 71 0.16 -7.03 -0.80
CA VAL A 71 0.18 -8.49 -0.90
C VAL A 71 1.51 -8.93 -1.51
N TRP A 72 2.26 -9.69 -0.73
CA TRP A 72 3.47 -10.36 -1.15
C TRP A 72 3.16 -11.81 -1.53
N ILE A 73 3.51 -12.18 -2.76
CA ILE A 73 3.35 -13.54 -3.29
C ILE A 73 4.74 -14.15 -3.49
N PRO A 74 5.06 -15.28 -2.82
CA PRO A 74 6.41 -15.85 -2.82
C PRO A 74 6.94 -16.17 -4.21
N GLU A 75 6.08 -16.68 -5.09
CA GLU A 75 6.48 -17.03 -6.46
C GLU A 75 6.96 -15.83 -7.26
N CYS A 76 6.58 -14.60 -6.87
CA CYS A 76 6.92 -13.36 -7.56
C CYS A 76 8.16 -12.66 -6.99
N GLU A 77 8.81 -13.23 -5.96
CA GLU A 77 10.02 -12.68 -5.34
C GLU A 77 11.22 -12.77 -6.30
N ILE A 78 11.89 -11.64 -6.54
CA ILE A 78 13.12 -11.62 -7.35
C ILE A 78 14.29 -12.02 -6.44
N GLU A 79 14.99 -13.09 -6.76
CA GLU A 79 16.10 -13.66 -5.99
C GLU A 79 17.24 -12.66 -5.67
N GLU A 80 17.35 -11.58 -6.45
CA GLU A 80 18.35 -10.53 -6.26
C GLU A 80 18.02 -9.52 -5.14
N ARG A 81 16.81 -9.56 -4.58
CA ARG A 81 16.48 -8.75 -3.39
C ARG A 81 17.04 -9.44 -2.15
N THR A 82 17.51 -8.64 -1.19
CA THR A 82 17.79 -9.14 0.16
C THR A 82 16.55 -9.93 0.62
N PRO A 83 16.69 -11.20 1.03
CA PRO A 83 15.55 -12.04 1.34
C PRO A 83 14.65 -11.31 2.32
N VAL A 84 13.33 -11.32 2.07
CA VAL A 84 12.35 -10.66 2.94
C VAL A 84 12.62 -11.09 4.38
N VAL A 85 13.20 -10.15 5.14
CA VAL A 85 13.75 -10.45 6.46
C VAL A 85 12.61 -10.95 7.33
N LEU A 86 12.68 -12.23 7.71
CA LEU A 86 11.78 -12.88 8.66
C LEU A 86 10.31 -12.96 8.23
N GLY A 87 10.01 -12.96 6.91
CA GLY A 87 8.63 -13.03 6.43
C GLY A 87 7.78 -11.83 6.88
N ARG A 88 8.40 -10.64 6.85
CA ARG A 88 7.78 -9.34 7.14
C ARG A 88 8.09 -8.34 6.02
N PRO A 89 7.53 -8.53 4.82
CA PRO A 89 7.78 -7.63 3.71
C PRO A 89 7.30 -6.22 4.05
N ASN A 90 8.04 -5.21 3.61
CA ASN A 90 7.54 -3.85 3.52
C ASN A 90 6.51 -3.77 2.38
N TYR A 91 5.63 -2.76 2.41
CA TYR A 91 4.61 -2.61 1.36
C TYR A 91 5.26 -2.46 -0.04
N TYR A 92 6.40 -1.77 -0.18
CA TYR A 92 7.12 -1.61 -1.45
C TYR A 92 7.87 -2.88 -1.90
N GLU A 93 7.92 -3.92 -1.05
CA GLU A 93 8.43 -5.25 -1.39
C GLU A 93 7.32 -6.17 -1.89
N CYS A 94 6.06 -5.78 -1.72
CA CYS A 94 4.91 -6.58 -2.13
C CYS A 94 4.80 -6.70 -3.65
N THR A 95 4.16 -7.78 -4.10
CA THR A 95 3.87 -8.03 -5.51
C THR A 95 2.86 -7.03 -6.05
N VAL A 96 1.82 -6.76 -5.26
CA VAL A 96 0.82 -5.72 -5.50
C VAL A 96 0.65 -4.94 -4.21
N TYR A 97 0.49 -3.62 -4.29
CA TYR A 97 0.13 -2.82 -3.12
C TYR A 97 -0.77 -1.65 -3.51
N ALA A 98 -1.55 -1.17 -2.55
CA ALA A 98 -2.35 0.04 -2.69
C ALA A 98 -1.80 1.13 -1.75
N THR A 99 -1.62 2.33 -2.31
CA THR A 99 -1.55 3.56 -1.52
C THR A 99 -2.99 4.01 -1.27
N LEU A 100 -3.38 4.11 0.00
CA LEU A 100 -4.75 4.45 0.38
C LEU A 100 -4.98 5.95 0.39
N GLY A 101 -6.17 6.36 -0.05
CA GLY A 101 -6.56 7.76 -0.13
C GLY A 101 -7.45 8.16 1.04
N LYS A 102 -7.08 9.23 1.75
CA LYS A 102 -7.89 9.78 2.83
C LYS A 102 -9.19 10.37 2.31
N GLY A 103 -10.28 10.15 3.04
CA GLY A 103 -11.57 10.81 2.80
C GLY A 103 -11.69 12.14 3.54
N LEU A 104 -10.88 12.33 4.58
CA LEU A 104 -10.86 13.53 5.41
C LEU A 104 -10.26 14.71 4.62
N ALA A 105 -11.06 15.74 4.41
CA ALA A 105 -10.57 17.02 3.88
C ALA A 105 -9.68 17.72 4.91
N GLN A 106 -8.48 18.13 4.51
CA GLN A 106 -7.52 18.84 5.36
C GLN A 106 -6.96 20.09 4.65
N PRO A 107 -7.83 21.04 4.24
CA PRO A 107 -7.39 22.24 3.53
C PRO A 107 -6.42 23.05 4.40
N GLY A 108 -5.31 23.49 3.81
CA GLY A 108 -4.28 24.26 4.50
C GLY A 108 -3.45 23.45 5.50
N ALA A 109 -3.58 22.12 5.54
CA ALA A 109 -2.73 21.27 6.39
C ALA A 109 -1.38 20.91 5.75
N PHE A 110 -1.16 21.35 4.50
CA PHE A 110 0.03 21.09 3.71
C PHE A 110 0.64 22.41 3.23
N HIS A 111 1.93 22.60 3.53
CA HIS A 111 2.71 23.77 3.16
C HIS A 111 4.04 23.36 2.52
N PRO A 112 4.02 22.76 1.32
CA PRO A 112 5.22 22.18 0.71
C PRO A 112 6.27 23.25 0.49
N TYR A 113 7.50 23.01 0.99
CA TYR A 113 8.59 23.98 0.95
C TYR A 113 8.20 25.34 1.58
N GLU A 114 7.39 25.31 2.65
CA GLU A 114 6.86 26.48 3.38
C GLU A 114 5.98 27.41 2.52
N ARG A 115 5.50 26.93 1.38
CA ARG A 115 4.55 27.66 0.54
C ARG A 115 3.14 27.45 1.07
N VAL A 116 2.43 28.55 1.31
CA VAL A 116 1.01 28.49 1.62
C VAL A 116 0.26 28.07 0.36
N THR A 117 -0.35 26.89 0.40
CA THR A 117 -1.21 26.35 -0.64
C THR A 117 -2.52 25.89 -0.02
N ASP A 118 -3.59 25.88 -0.81
CA ASP A 118 -4.85 25.20 -0.46
C ASP A 118 -4.80 23.72 -0.88
N GLU A 119 -3.59 23.16 -1.01
CA GLU A 119 -3.41 21.77 -1.44
C GLU A 119 -3.91 20.83 -0.35
N ASP A 120 -4.74 19.88 -0.76
CA ASP A 120 -5.22 18.83 0.11
C ASP A 120 -4.77 17.48 -0.45
N ARG A 121 -3.65 16.98 0.06
CA ARG A 121 -3.07 15.72 -0.43
C ARG A 121 -3.97 14.54 -0.05
N PHE A 122 -4.22 13.65 -1.00
CA PHE A 122 -5.06 12.49 -0.75
C PHE A 122 -4.32 11.30 -0.14
N ASP A 123 -3.00 11.21 -0.31
CA ASP A 123 -2.17 10.08 0.14
C ASP A 123 -1.68 10.19 1.59
N THR A 124 -1.87 11.35 2.22
CA THR A 124 -1.25 11.68 3.51
C THR A 124 -2.31 12.18 4.48
N TRP A 125 -2.37 11.57 5.66
CA TRP A 125 -3.09 12.09 6.81
C TRP A 125 -2.17 13.03 7.59
N SER A 126 -2.44 14.33 7.50
CA SER A 126 -1.68 15.36 8.21
C SER A 126 -2.11 15.40 9.67
N VAL A 127 -1.15 15.27 10.59
CA VAL A 127 -1.38 15.44 12.03
C VAL A 127 -0.79 16.78 12.43
N ASP A 128 -1.54 17.63 13.12
CA ASP A 128 -1.04 18.93 13.58
C ASP A 128 0.07 18.79 14.63
N ASP A 129 0.82 19.87 14.89
CA ASP A 129 1.99 19.88 15.79
C ASP A 129 1.67 19.46 17.23
N GLU A 130 0.43 19.70 17.67
CA GLU A 130 -0.07 19.37 19.01
C GLU A 130 -0.82 18.01 19.05
N ALA A 131 -0.93 17.34 17.90
CA ALA A 131 -1.76 16.16 17.66
C ALA A 131 -3.24 16.34 18.07
N GLY A 132 -3.78 17.56 17.98
CA GLY A 132 -5.16 17.90 18.32
C GLY A 132 -6.19 17.27 17.39
N ASN A 133 -5.82 17.05 16.13
CA ASN A 133 -6.67 16.42 15.11
C ASN A 133 -6.51 14.89 15.00
N LEU A 134 -5.87 14.22 15.97
CA LEU A 134 -5.48 12.83 15.84
C LEU A 134 -6.66 11.86 15.74
N GLU A 135 -7.74 12.09 16.48
CA GLU A 135 -8.92 11.22 16.48
C GLU A 135 -9.64 11.17 15.11
N PRO A 136 -10.01 12.31 14.48
CA PRO A 136 -10.62 12.27 13.14
C PRO A 136 -9.66 11.71 12.08
N VAL A 137 -8.36 12.01 12.18
CA VAL A 137 -7.33 11.46 11.28
C VAL A 137 -7.29 9.92 11.34
N ILE A 138 -7.21 9.35 12.54
CA ILE A 138 -7.11 7.91 12.71
C ILE A 138 -8.43 7.22 12.35
N THR A 139 -9.57 7.85 12.64
CA THR A 139 -10.89 7.32 12.30
C THR A 139 -11.05 7.21 10.78
N ASP A 140 -10.67 8.26 10.04
CA ASP A 140 -10.69 8.24 8.58
C ASP A 140 -9.73 7.19 8.01
N ALA A 141 -8.52 7.08 8.54
CA ALA A 141 -7.56 6.06 8.12
C ALA A 141 -8.09 4.63 8.33
N VAL A 142 -8.76 4.36 9.46
CA VAL A 142 -9.42 3.07 9.72
C VAL A 142 -10.57 2.83 8.75
N GLN A 143 -11.37 3.85 8.46
CA GLN A 143 -12.45 3.76 7.49
C GLN A 143 -11.91 3.42 6.09
N THR A 144 -10.91 4.15 5.59
CA THR A 144 -10.28 3.88 4.29
C THR A 144 -9.64 2.49 4.24
N LEU A 145 -8.96 2.08 5.31
CA LEU A 145 -8.42 0.72 5.41
C LEU A 145 -9.51 -0.33 5.30
N THR A 146 -10.66 -0.10 5.93
CA THR A 146 -11.80 -1.03 5.90
C THR A 146 -12.50 -1.07 4.55
N THR A 147 -12.73 0.09 3.93
CA THR A 147 -13.50 0.19 2.68
C THR A 147 -12.68 -0.10 1.44
N THR A 148 -11.37 0.09 1.50
CA THR A 148 -10.48 0.01 0.32
C THR A 148 -9.32 -0.95 0.56
N GLY A 149 -8.63 -0.82 1.71
CA GLY A 149 -7.46 -1.63 2.00
C GLY A 149 -7.75 -3.13 2.11
N PHE A 150 -8.70 -3.55 2.95
CA PHE A 150 -9.05 -4.97 3.10
C PHE A 150 -9.58 -5.60 1.80
N PRO A 151 -10.48 -4.95 1.03
CA PRO A 151 -10.88 -5.48 -0.27
C PRO A 151 -9.71 -5.72 -1.23
N VAL A 152 -8.73 -4.81 -1.28
CA VAL A 152 -7.50 -5.01 -2.08
C VAL A 152 -6.73 -6.23 -1.58
N LEU A 153 -6.53 -6.37 -0.27
CA LEU A 153 -5.82 -7.54 0.28
C LEU A 153 -6.53 -8.85 -0.05
N ASP A 154 -7.85 -8.89 0.10
CA ASP A 154 -8.65 -10.08 -0.20
C ASP A 154 -8.66 -10.41 -1.70
N GLU A 155 -8.70 -9.41 -2.59
CA GLU A 155 -8.59 -9.60 -4.04
C GLU A 155 -7.23 -10.21 -4.40
N PHE A 156 -6.13 -9.56 -4.01
CA PHE A 156 -4.80 -9.90 -4.50
C PHE A 156 -4.12 -11.04 -3.73
N SER A 157 -4.63 -11.44 -2.56
CA SER A 157 -4.14 -12.62 -1.84
C SER A 157 -4.42 -13.94 -2.58
N SER A 158 -5.39 -13.94 -3.50
CA SER A 158 -5.63 -15.05 -4.41
C SER A 158 -4.73 -14.96 -5.64
N ARG A 159 -3.89 -15.98 -5.85
CA ARG A 159 -3.02 -16.09 -7.03
C ARG A 159 -3.81 -15.98 -8.34
N ALA A 160 -4.97 -16.63 -8.41
CA ALA A 160 -5.81 -16.60 -9.61
C ALA A 160 -6.34 -15.20 -9.91
N ARG A 161 -6.77 -14.46 -8.88
CA ARG A 161 -7.24 -13.08 -9.02
C ARG A 161 -6.11 -12.11 -9.34
N ALA A 162 -4.97 -12.23 -8.65
CA ALA A 162 -3.78 -11.43 -8.96
C ALA A 162 -3.30 -11.66 -10.40
N TYR A 163 -3.32 -12.91 -10.85
CA TYR A 163 -3.00 -13.28 -12.23
C TYR A 163 -3.99 -12.68 -13.24
N GLU A 164 -5.29 -12.81 -13.00
CA GLU A 164 -6.34 -12.22 -13.83
C GLU A 164 -6.19 -10.69 -13.92
N ALA A 165 -5.96 -10.02 -12.79
CA ALA A 165 -5.78 -8.58 -12.74
C ALA A 165 -4.57 -8.11 -13.54
N LEU A 166 -3.44 -8.84 -13.50
CA LEU A 166 -2.25 -8.53 -14.30
C LEU A 166 -2.50 -8.51 -15.80
N LEU A 167 -3.38 -9.38 -16.29
CA LEU A 167 -3.69 -9.49 -17.71
C LEU A 167 -4.73 -8.47 -18.18
N THR A 168 -5.51 -7.89 -17.26
CA THR A 168 -6.73 -7.14 -17.59
C THR A 168 -6.73 -5.69 -17.13
N ARG A 169 -5.79 -5.26 -16.27
CA ARG A 169 -5.84 -3.96 -15.61
C ARG A 169 -4.46 -3.32 -15.50
N ASP A 170 -4.41 -2.01 -15.72
CA ASP A 170 -3.24 -1.19 -15.40
C ASP A 170 -3.18 -0.82 -13.91
N SER A 171 -1.99 -0.39 -13.45
CA SER A 171 -1.85 0.31 -12.18
C SER A 171 -2.75 1.56 -12.18
N THR A 172 -3.42 1.83 -11.07
CA THR A 172 -4.30 3.01 -10.94
C THR A 172 -3.63 4.17 -10.21
N ASN A 173 -2.36 4.03 -9.81
CA ASN A 173 -1.55 5.11 -9.26
C ASN A 173 -0.39 5.49 -10.20
N PRO A 174 -0.66 6.33 -11.22
CA PRO A 174 0.34 6.66 -12.23
C PRO A 174 1.51 7.49 -11.67
N GLU A 175 1.32 8.17 -10.53
CA GLU A 175 2.28 9.13 -9.98
C GLU A 175 2.44 8.98 -8.45
N LEU A 176 3.54 9.51 -7.92
CA LEU A 176 3.77 9.58 -6.48
C LEU A 176 2.69 10.45 -5.82
N GLY A 177 2.09 9.91 -4.76
CA GLY A 177 1.06 10.59 -3.98
C GLY A 177 -0.35 10.55 -4.58
N VAL A 178 -0.55 9.78 -5.64
CA VAL A 178 -1.88 9.41 -6.11
C VAL A 178 -2.31 8.10 -5.44
N PRO A 179 -3.44 8.08 -4.70
CA PRO A 179 -4.00 6.84 -4.19
C PRO A 179 -4.35 5.87 -5.32
N GLY A 180 -4.13 4.59 -5.11
CA GLY A 180 -4.41 3.58 -6.13
C GLY A 180 -3.55 2.34 -5.95
N ILE A 181 -3.72 1.40 -6.88
CA ILE A 181 -3.07 0.09 -6.87
C ILE A 181 -1.84 0.14 -7.78
N THR A 182 -0.68 -0.23 -7.24
CA THR A 182 0.53 -0.51 -8.00
C THR A 182 0.61 -1.99 -8.34
N MET A 183 0.56 -2.27 -9.63
CA MET A 183 0.86 -3.58 -10.22
C MET A 183 2.38 -3.73 -10.45
N PRO A 184 2.91 -4.96 -10.51
CA PRO A 184 4.34 -5.20 -10.65
C PRO A 184 4.82 -4.88 -12.07
N GLY A 185 5.29 -3.65 -12.26
CA GLY A 185 5.73 -3.13 -13.54
C GLY A 185 4.56 -2.73 -14.45
N THR A 186 4.86 -2.00 -15.52
CA THR A 186 3.88 -1.68 -16.56
C THR A 186 3.63 -2.91 -17.44
N PRO A 187 2.45 -3.06 -18.06
CA PRO A 187 2.16 -4.15 -18.99
C PRO A 187 3.25 -4.30 -20.05
N GLY A 188 3.67 -5.54 -20.29
CA GLY A 188 4.72 -5.88 -21.26
C GLY A 188 6.15 -5.60 -20.79
N SER A 189 6.35 -4.91 -19.66
CA SER A 189 7.68 -4.73 -19.08
C SER A 189 8.30 -6.07 -18.62
N PRO A 190 9.65 -6.16 -18.49
CA PRO A 190 10.29 -7.38 -17.99
C PRO A 190 9.77 -7.84 -16.63
N ARG A 191 9.48 -6.90 -15.71
CA ARG A 191 8.92 -7.20 -14.39
C ARG A 191 7.51 -7.78 -14.48
N TRP A 192 6.67 -7.21 -15.33
CA TRP A 192 5.32 -7.71 -15.56
C TRP A 192 5.34 -9.11 -16.18
N LEU A 193 6.10 -9.32 -17.26
CA LEU A 193 6.24 -10.61 -17.94
C LEU A 193 6.72 -11.71 -16.98
N GLN A 194 7.73 -11.39 -16.17
CA GLN A 194 8.26 -12.33 -15.18
C GLN A 194 7.19 -12.71 -14.14
N THR A 195 6.44 -11.73 -13.64
CA THR A 195 5.39 -11.96 -12.64
C THR A 195 4.26 -12.83 -13.22
N VAL A 196 3.79 -12.52 -14.43
CA VAL A 196 2.76 -13.29 -15.14
C VAL A 196 3.20 -14.74 -15.33
N ARG A 197 4.42 -14.98 -15.83
CA ARG A 197 4.96 -16.34 -16.02
C ARG A 197 5.03 -17.15 -14.73
N ARG A 198 5.47 -16.54 -13.64
CA ARG A 198 5.58 -17.19 -12.32
C ARG A 198 4.20 -17.58 -11.78
N LEU A 199 3.23 -16.67 -11.85
CA LEU A 199 1.86 -16.96 -11.43
C LEU A 199 1.18 -17.99 -12.34
N ALA A 200 1.36 -17.91 -13.66
CA ALA A 200 0.85 -18.90 -14.60
C ALA A 200 1.39 -20.30 -14.28
N SER A 201 2.70 -20.42 -14.04
CA SER A 201 3.33 -21.69 -13.65
C SER A 201 2.73 -22.24 -12.35
N ALA A 202 2.55 -21.41 -11.33
CA ALA A 202 1.92 -21.82 -10.06
C ALA A 202 0.46 -22.25 -10.22
N LEU A 203 -0.23 -21.76 -11.25
CA LEU A 203 -1.62 -22.07 -11.57
C LEU A 203 -1.78 -23.16 -12.64
N GLY A 204 -0.68 -23.68 -13.22
CA GLY A 204 -0.73 -24.65 -14.32
C GLY A 204 -1.28 -24.08 -15.63
N ARG A 205 -1.05 -22.78 -15.90
CA ARG A 205 -1.51 -22.06 -17.10
C ARG A 205 -0.40 -21.87 -18.12
N ASP A 206 -0.78 -21.70 -19.38
CA ASP A 206 0.13 -21.31 -20.47
C ASP A 206 0.33 -19.79 -20.48
N ALA A 207 1.45 -19.34 -19.90
CA ALA A 207 1.76 -17.93 -19.77
C ALA A 207 1.84 -17.22 -21.13
N GLU A 208 2.40 -17.84 -22.17
CA GLU A 208 2.67 -17.15 -23.43
C GLU A 208 1.39 -16.97 -24.25
N ALA A 209 0.48 -17.95 -24.19
CA ALA A 209 -0.84 -17.82 -24.78
C ALA A 209 -1.68 -16.73 -24.09
N ASP A 210 -1.65 -16.70 -22.76
CA ASP A 210 -2.37 -15.72 -21.94
C ASP A 210 -1.77 -14.30 -22.10
N ILE A 211 -0.44 -14.15 -22.19
CA ILE A 211 0.23 -12.87 -22.48
C ILE A 211 -0.17 -12.36 -23.87
N THR A 212 -0.12 -13.22 -24.89
CA THR A 212 -0.44 -12.83 -26.27
C THR A 212 -1.88 -12.31 -26.42
N SER A 213 -2.79 -12.86 -25.62
CA SER A 213 -4.22 -12.49 -25.62
C SER A 213 -4.61 -11.45 -24.57
N ALA A 214 -3.66 -10.95 -23.78
CA ALA A 214 -3.92 -10.07 -22.64
C ALA A 214 -4.56 -8.74 -23.07
N PRO A 215 -5.78 -8.41 -22.60
CA PRO A 215 -6.45 -7.16 -22.94
C PRO A 215 -5.63 -5.90 -22.61
N VAL A 216 -4.85 -5.94 -21.52
CA VAL A 216 -4.03 -4.81 -21.09
C VAL A 216 -2.94 -4.44 -22.10
N LEU A 217 -2.54 -5.37 -22.98
CA LEU A 217 -1.58 -5.10 -24.07
C LEU A 217 -2.24 -4.63 -25.36
N GLN A 218 -3.56 -4.75 -25.48
CA GLN A 218 -4.33 -4.38 -26.68
C GLN A 218 -4.88 -2.96 -26.61
N THR A 219 -4.80 -2.31 -25.44
CA THR A 219 -5.27 -0.94 -25.27
C THR A 219 -4.21 0.01 -25.82
N PRO A 220 -4.50 0.84 -26.83
CA PRO A 220 -3.54 1.82 -27.31
C PRO A 220 -3.25 2.83 -26.20
N THR A 221 -1.97 2.99 -25.84
CA THR A 221 -1.50 4.06 -24.96
C THR A 221 -2.01 5.40 -25.51
N SER A 222 -2.91 6.03 -24.76
CA SER A 222 -3.47 7.35 -25.07
C SER A 222 -2.49 8.45 -24.72
#